data_AF-A0A2S4LCS8-F1
#
_entry.id   AF-A0A2S4LCS8-F1
#
_cell.length_a   1.000
_cell.length_b   1.000
_cell.length_c   1.000
_cell.angle_alpha   90.00
_cell.angle_beta   90.00
_cell.angle_gamma   90.00
#
_symmetry.space_group_name_H-M   'P 1'
#
loop_
_entity.id
_entity.type
_entity.pdbx_description
1 polymer ?
#
loop_
_entity_poly.entity_id
_entity_poly.type
_entity_poly.pdbx_seq_one_letter_code
_entity_poly.pdbx_strand_id
1 'polypeptide(L)'
;MTTAEAAEQANRTERTIRMWCRDHDIGRRVAGGPWLVSRVALAMYLNGDTAALCAYLAGHRRSSGVWPYFAAEGLEELAFG
;
A
#
# COMPACT_ATOMS: atom_id res chain seq x y z
N MET A 1 0.10 0.71 -8.33
CA MET A 1 -1.12 0.38 -9.08
C MET A 1 -2.05 1.58 -9.13
N THR A 2 -2.95 1.64 -10.09
CA THR A 2 -4.01 2.65 -10.22
C THR A 2 -5.10 2.44 -9.16
N THR A 3 -6.00 3.42 -9.01
CA THR A 3 -7.16 3.27 -8.12
C THR A 3 -8.16 2.22 -8.59
N ALA A 4 -8.26 1.99 -9.90
CA ALA A 4 -9.12 0.96 -10.48
C ALA A 4 -8.63 -0.45 -10.12
N GLU A 5 -7.34 -0.73 -10.32
CA GLU A 5 -6.73 -2.02 -9.94
C GLU A 5 -6.85 -2.28 -8.42
N ALA A 6 -6.59 -1.26 -7.60
CA ALA A 6 -6.75 -1.37 -6.15
C ALA A 6 -8.21 -1.60 -5.72
N ALA A 7 -9.16 -0.99 -6.42
CA ALA A 7 -10.59 -1.13 -6.17
C ALA A 7 -11.08 -2.56 -6.47
N GLU A 8 -10.61 -3.14 -7.57
CA GLU A 8 -10.86 -4.54 -7.93
C GLU A 8 -10.28 -5.48 -6.87
N GLN A 9 -9.00 -5.31 -6.51
CA GLN A 9 -8.34 -6.15 -5.49
C GLN A 9 -9.05 -6.07 -4.12
N ALA A 10 -9.46 -4.87 -3.69
CA ALA A 10 -10.10 -4.67 -2.39
C ALA A 10 -11.60 -4.97 -2.38
N ASN A 11 -12.21 -5.26 -3.54
CA ASN A 11 -13.65 -5.30 -3.73
C ASN A 11 -14.34 -4.03 -3.17
N ARG A 12 -13.85 -2.86 -3.58
CA ARG A 12 -14.34 -1.54 -3.16
C ARG A 12 -14.46 -0.60 -4.35
N THR A 13 -15.01 0.58 -4.12
CA THR A 13 -15.06 1.61 -5.17
C THR A 13 -13.73 2.37 -5.25
N GLU A 14 -13.40 2.91 -6.41
CA GLU A 14 -12.24 3.80 -6.55
C GLU A 14 -12.31 5.03 -5.63
N ARG A 15 -13.53 5.51 -5.33
CA ARG A 15 -13.73 6.59 -4.35
C ARG A 15 -13.22 6.16 -2.98
N THR A 16 -13.55 4.95 -2.54
CA THR A 16 -13.06 4.38 -1.27
C THR A 16 -11.54 4.28 -1.25
N ILE A 17 -10.93 3.79 -2.33
CA ILE A 17 -9.47 3.71 -2.43
C ILE A 17 -8.83 5.09 -2.31
N ARG A 18 -9.35 6.12 -3.00
CA ARG A 18 -8.84 7.50 -2.89
C ARG A 18 -8.96 8.06 -1.47
N MET A 19 -10.04 7.74 -0.75
CA MET A 19 -10.17 8.14 0.66
C MET A 19 -9.11 7.44 1.51
N TRP A 20 -8.90 6.13 1.32
CA TRP A 20 -7.87 5.40 2.07
C TRP A 20 -6.45 5.90 1.78
N CYS A 21 -6.12 6.23 0.52
CA CYS A 21 -4.82 6.80 0.20
C CYS A 21 -4.58 8.14 0.91
N ARG A 22 -5.62 8.95 1.10
CA ARG A 22 -5.54 10.23 1.83
C ARG A 22 -5.47 10.01 3.35
N ASP A 23 -6.25 9.07 3.86
CA ASP A 23 -6.48 8.94 5.31
C ASP A 23 -5.46 7.99 6.00
N HIS A 24 -4.77 7.13 5.23
CA HIS A 24 -3.86 6.10 5.74
C HIS A 24 -2.49 6.07 5.06
N ASP A 25 -2.17 7.06 4.22
CA ASP A 25 -0.89 7.19 3.52
C ASP A 25 -0.47 5.96 2.69
N ILE A 26 -1.44 5.16 2.23
CA ILE A 26 -1.19 3.95 1.40
C ILE A 26 -1.03 4.25 -0.10
N GLY A 27 -0.99 5.51 -0.47
CA GLY A 27 -0.81 5.95 -1.86
C GLY A 27 -0.32 7.39 -1.94
N ARG A 28 0.01 7.83 -3.16
CA ARG A 28 0.41 9.22 -3.43
C ARG A 28 -0.36 9.79 -4.61
N ARG A 29 -0.62 11.10 -4.56
CA ARG A 29 -1.22 11.84 -5.68
C ARG A 29 -0.13 12.42 -6.57
N VAL A 30 -0.16 12.10 -7.86
CA VAL A 30 0.88 12.53 -8.81
C VAL A 30 0.54 13.91 -9.37
N ALA A 31 1.20 14.97 -8.88
CA ALA A 31 1.11 16.34 -9.41
C ALA A 31 -0.32 16.84 -9.72
N GLY A 32 -1.30 16.54 -8.85
CA GLY A 32 -2.71 16.89 -9.06
C GLY A 32 -3.51 15.92 -9.94
N GLY A 33 -2.83 15.00 -10.63
CA GLY A 33 -3.39 13.91 -11.42
C GLY A 33 -3.80 12.69 -10.58
N PRO A 34 -3.75 11.47 -11.17
CA PRO A 34 -4.31 10.27 -10.55
C PRO A 34 -3.56 9.86 -9.27
N TRP A 35 -4.25 9.10 -8.44
CA TRP A 35 -3.65 8.42 -7.30
C TRP A 35 -2.93 7.17 -7.77
N LEU A 36 -1.71 6.97 -7.25
CA LEU A 36 -0.99 5.71 -7.34
C LEU A 36 -0.96 5.06 -5.95
N VAL A 37 -1.41 3.83 -5.88
CA VAL A 37 -1.50 3.04 -4.65
C VAL A 37 -0.30 2.10 -4.54
N SER A 38 0.26 2.03 -3.33
CA SER A 38 1.29 1.06 -2.98
C SER A 38 0.65 -0.30 -2.74
N ARG A 39 1.09 -1.32 -3.49
CA ARG A 39 0.54 -2.70 -3.37
C ARG A 39 0.73 -3.25 -1.96
N VAL A 40 1.95 -3.11 -1.45
CA VAL A 40 2.37 -3.55 -0.12
C VAL A 40 1.58 -2.85 0.99
N ALA A 41 1.44 -1.52 0.92
CA ALA A 41 0.71 -0.77 1.94
C ALA A 41 -0.80 -1.08 1.91
N LEU A 42 -1.37 -1.28 0.72
CA LEU A 42 -2.75 -1.70 0.57
C LEU A 42 -2.98 -3.09 1.19
N ALA A 43 -2.09 -4.05 0.94
CA ALA A 43 -2.18 -5.40 1.51
C ALA A 43 -2.13 -5.37 3.05
N MET A 44 -1.20 -4.61 3.65
CA MET A 44 -1.13 -4.42 5.11
C MET A 44 -2.43 -3.83 5.66
N TYR A 45 -2.96 -2.81 5.01
CA TYR A 45 -4.19 -2.15 5.41
C TYR A 45 -5.40 -3.10 5.32
N LEU A 46 -5.51 -3.88 4.25
CA LEU A 46 -6.59 -4.87 4.07
C LEU A 46 -6.52 -6.00 5.10
N ASN A 47 -5.31 -6.40 5.50
CA ASN A 47 -5.10 -7.38 6.57
C ASN A 47 -5.30 -6.83 7.98
N GLY A 48 -5.51 -5.51 8.13
CA GLY A 48 -5.61 -4.85 9.43
C GLY A 48 -4.28 -4.84 10.21
N ASP A 49 -3.15 -5.05 9.54
CA ASP A 49 -1.83 -5.13 10.14
C ASP A 49 -1.25 -3.72 10.33
N THR A 50 -1.76 -3.03 11.35
CA THR A 50 -1.37 -1.65 11.66
C THR A 50 0.10 -1.56 12.05
N ALA A 51 0.66 -2.60 12.68
CA ALA A 51 2.06 -2.62 13.09
C ALA A 51 2.99 -2.64 11.86
N ALA A 52 2.71 -3.53 10.89
CA ALA A 52 3.47 -3.56 9.64
C ALA A 52 3.29 -2.27 8.83
N LEU A 53 2.06 -1.73 8.75
CA LEU A 53 1.82 -0.49 8.03
C LEU A 53 2.59 0.69 8.65
N CYS A 54 2.58 0.85 9.97
CA CYS A 54 3.37 1.88 10.65
C CYS A 54 4.87 1.71 10.39
N ALA A 55 5.39 0.48 10.47
CA ALA A 55 6.79 0.20 10.19
C ALA A 55 7.16 0.54 8.73
N TYR A 56 6.30 0.20 7.77
CA TYR A 56 6.47 0.54 6.36
C TYR A 56 6.51 2.06 6.15
N LEU A 57 5.57 2.80 6.74
CA LEU A 57 5.48 4.26 6.64
C LEU A 57 6.68 4.96 7.30
N ALA A 58 7.24 4.38 8.36
CA ALA A 58 8.49 4.82 8.98
C ALA A 58 9.75 4.46 8.15
N GLY A 59 9.59 3.76 7.02
CA GLY A 59 10.69 3.37 6.13
C GLY A 59 11.35 2.04 6.49
N HIS A 60 10.85 1.30 7.48
CA HIS A 60 11.40 0.01 7.92
C HIS A 60 10.96 -1.16 7.04
N ARG A 61 11.38 -1.13 5.76
CA ARG A 61 11.00 -2.12 4.73
C ARG A 61 11.54 -3.53 4.97
N ARG A 62 12.58 -3.67 5.80
CA ARG A 62 13.20 -4.96 6.15
C ARG A 62 12.74 -5.50 7.51
N SER A 63 11.80 -4.84 8.16
CA SER A 63 11.24 -5.37 9.41
C SER A 63 10.51 -6.68 9.15
N SER A 64 10.55 -7.59 10.13
CA SER A 64 9.95 -8.92 10.02
C SER A 64 8.44 -8.88 9.73
N GLY A 65 7.74 -7.82 10.14
CA GLY A 65 6.32 -7.61 9.81
C GLY A 65 6.07 -7.09 8.40
N VAL A 66 7.03 -6.36 7.80
CA VAL A 66 6.86 -5.75 6.47
C VAL A 66 7.32 -6.66 5.35
N TRP A 67 8.43 -7.36 5.55
CA TRP A 67 9.05 -8.22 4.53
C TRP A 67 8.09 -9.25 3.91
N PRO A 68 7.23 -9.97 4.68
CA PRO A 68 6.29 -10.94 4.11
C PRO A 68 5.34 -10.34 3.06
N TYR A 69 4.96 -9.06 3.19
CA TYR A 69 4.10 -8.39 2.21
C TYR A 69 4.84 -8.06 0.91
N PHE A 70 6.13 -7.71 0.99
CA PHE A 70 6.94 -7.55 -0.21
C PHE A 70 7.08 -8.88 -0.95
N ALA A 71 7.31 -9.97 -0.23
CA ALA A 71 7.39 -11.31 -0.82
C ALA A 71 6.07 -11.76 -1.44
N ALA A 72 4.95 -11.58 -0.74
CA ALA A 72 3.63 -11.95 -1.25
C ALA A 72 3.24 -11.18 -2.53
N GLU A 73 3.68 -9.92 -2.65
CA GLU A 73 3.45 -9.09 -3.83
C GLU A 73 4.48 -9.29 -4.95
N GLY A 74 5.54 -10.09 -4.72
CA GLY A 74 6.66 -10.32 -5.65
C GLY A 74 7.53 -9.08 -5.87
N LEU A 75 7.77 -8.30 -4.81
CA LEU A 75 8.44 -6.99 -4.82
C LEU A 75 9.68 -6.94 -3.92
N GLU A 76 10.26 -8.09 -3.57
CA GLU A 76 11.38 -8.21 -2.63
C GLU A 76 12.56 -7.31 -2.98
N GLU A 77 12.87 -7.14 -4.27
CA GLU A 77 13.95 -6.26 -4.75
C GLU A 77 13.76 -4.79 -4.30
N LEU A 78 12.51 -4.33 -4.19
CA LEU A 78 12.18 -2.96 -3.76
C LEU A 78 12.33 -2.75 -2.25
N ALA A 79 12.50 -3.81 -1.47
CA ALA A 79 12.78 -3.70 -0.04
C ALA A 79 14.26 -3.43 0.27
N PHE A 80 15.15 -3.55 -0.73
CA PHE A 80 16.60 -3.33 -0.59
C PHE A 80 17.11 -1.99 -1.13
N GLY A 81 16.25 -1.23 -1.84
CA GLY A 81 16.58 0.08 -2.42
C GLY A 81 16.45 1.26 -1.46
#